data_AF-A0A836MDH9-F1
#
_entry.id   AF-A0A836MDH9-F1
#
_cell.length_a   1.000
_cell.length_b   1.000
_cell.length_c   1.000
_cell.angle_alpha   90.00
_cell.angle_beta   90.00
_cell.angle_gamma   90.00
#
_symmetry.space_group_name_H-M   'P 1'
#
loop_
_entity.id
_entity.type
_entity.pdbx_description
1 polymer ?
#
loop_
_entity_poly.entity_id
_entity_poly.type
_entity_poly.pdbx_seq_one_letter_code
_entity_poly.pdbx_strand_id
1 'polypeptide(L)'
;MISVFDMFKVGIGPSSSHTVGPMKAGKEFIDHLIDCKKLAETDRLQVDVYGSLALTGRGHSTDIAIIMGLMGYLPDNVDIERIDTVVSDVKQHQNLCLAEARPEHAKTITFDFFADMPFHYDFLPRHVWRQKLQWNITWG
;
A
#
# COMPACT_ATOMS: atom_id res chain seq x y z
N MET A 1 18.13 -8.47 -12.47
CA MET A 1 16.67 -8.65 -12.36
C MET A 1 16.39 -8.88 -10.88
N ILE A 2 15.84 -7.89 -10.19
CA ILE A 2 15.45 -8.04 -8.78
C ILE A 2 14.10 -8.74 -8.82
N SER A 3 14.02 -9.90 -8.17
CA SER A 3 12.81 -10.71 -8.14
C SER A 3 11.90 -10.26 -6.99
N VAL A 4 10.58 -10.39 -7.12
CA VAL A 4 9.64 -10.19 -5.99
C VAL A 4 10.05 -11.05 -4.79
N PHE A 5 10.62 -12.23 -5.05
CA PHE A 5 11.20 -13.11 -4.03
C PHE A 5 12.35 -12.50 -3.22
N ASP A 6 13.10 -11.53 -3.76
CA ASP A 6 14.17 -10.83 -3.04
C ASP A 6 13.63 -9.75 -2.09
N MET A 7 12.39 -9.30 -2.29
CA MET A 7 11.74 -8.27 -1.48
C MET A 7 11.06 -8.81 -0.21
N PHE A 8 10.73 -10.11 -0.19
CA PHE A 8 9.95 -10.76 0.88
C PHE A 8 10.69 -11.84 1.66
N LYS A 9 12.03 -11.97 1.53
CA LYS A 9 12.81 -12.88 2.37
C LYS A 9 12.69 -12.50 3.85
N VAL A 10 11.96 -13.32 4.59
CA VAL A 10 11.82 -13.29 6.05
C VAL A 10 13.22 -13.30 6.69
N GLY A 11 13.57 -12.26 7.43
CA GLY A 11 14.81 -12.23 8.21
C GLY A 11 15.46 -10.86 8.26
N ILE A 12 16.39 -10.57 7.35
CA ILE A 12 17.17 -9.32 7.29
C ILE A 12 17.62 -9.14 5.83
N GLY A 13 17.09 -8.13 5.15
CA GLY A 13 17.44 -7.67 3.81
C GLY A 13 17.20 -6.15 3.72
N PRO A 14 17.90 -5.39 2.85
CA PRO A 14 18.42 -4.05 3.15
C PRO A 14 17.41 -2.89 3.30
N SER A 15 16.08 -3.13 3.29
CA SER A 15 15.12 -2.03 3.48
C SER A 15 13.75 -2.47 4.03
N SER A 16 13.73 -3.07 5.23
CA SER A 16 12.49 -3.35 5.98
C SER A 16 11.57 -2.11 6.11
N SER A 17 12.15 -0.92 6.11
CA SER A 17 11.43 0.35 6.20
C SER A 17 10.69 0.74 4.91
N HIS A 18 11.02 0.17 3.75
CA HIS A 18 10.35 0.47 2.46
C HIS A 18 9.43 -0.67 2.00
N THR A 19 9.25 -1.70 2.82
CA THR A 19 8.38 -2.84 2.51
C THR A 19 7.52 -3.22 3.72
N VAL A 20 8.15 -3.63 4.84
CA VAL A 20 7.40 -4.01 6.05
C VAL A 20 6.67 -2.81 6.66
N GLY A 21 7.33 -1.64 6.72
CA GLY A 21 6.73 -0.41 7.26
C GLY A 21 5.47 0.02 6.51
N PRO A 22 5.54 0.27 5.19
CA PRO A 22 4.39 0.68 4.39
C PRO A 22 3.24 -0.34 4.38
N MET A 23 3.55 -1.64 4.35
CA MET A 23 2.54 -2.70 4.38
C MET A 23 1.78 -2.71 5.72
N LYS A 24 2.52 -2.63 6.84
CA LYS A 24 1.91 -2.49 8.17
C LYS A 24 1.05 -1.24 8.29
N ALA A 25 1.55 -0.10 7.81
CA ALA A 25 0.80 1.16 7.84
C ALA A 25 -0.50 1.08 7.02
N GLY A 26 -0.47 0.45 5.84
CA GLY A 26 -1.67 0.20 5.03
C GLY A 26 -2.68 -0.70 5.75
N LYS A 27 -2.21 -1.79 6.37
CA LYS A 27 -3.07 -2.68 7.15
C LYS A 27 -3.69 -1.99 8.35
N GLU A 28 -2.89 -1.29 9.15
CA GLU A 28 -3.35 -0.55 10.32
C GLU A 28 -4.42 0.48 9.95
N PHE A 29 -4.24 1.17 8.82
CA PHE A 29 -5.23 2.10 8.31
C PHE A 29 -6.55 1.42 7.93
N ILE A 30 -6.50 0.26 7.26
CA ILE A 30 -7.71 -0.49 6.91
C ILE A 30 -8.41 -1.07 8.13
N ASP A 31 -7.65 -1.64 9.07
CA ASP A 31 -8.18 -2.10 10.35
C ASP A 31 -8.89 -0.94 11.08
N HIS A 32 -8.29 0.25 11.09
CA HIS A 32 -8.92 1.44 11.66
C HIS A 32 -10.23 1.84 10.95
N LEU A 33 -10.30 1.78 9.62
CA LEU A 33 -11.54 2.04 8.88
C LEU A 33 -12.63 1.00 9.16
N ILE A 34 -12.26 -0.26 9.38
CA ILE A 34 -13.19 -1.31 9.79
C ILE A 34 -13.73 -1.01 11.19
N ASP A 35 -12.85 -0.71 12.15
CA ASP A 35 -13.24 -0.41 13.53
C ASP A 35 -14.16 0.82 13.63
N CYS A 36 -13.91 1.83 12.81
CA CYS A 36 -14.76 3.02 12.69
C CYS A 36 -16.03 2.79 11.85
N LYS A 37 -16.24 1.58 11.31
CA LYS A 37 -17.34 1.22 10.40
C LYS A 37 -17.42 2.09 9.14
N LYS A 38 -16.28 2.64 8.74
CA LYS A 38 -16.16 3.54 7.58
C LYS A 38 -15.74 2.83 6.31
N LEU A 39 -15.09 1.67 6.40
CA LEU A 39 -14.66 0.93 5.21
C LEU A 39 -15.80 0.67 4.22
N ALA A 40 -16.99 0.33 4.71
CA ALA A 40 -18.18 0.09 3.89
C ALA A 40 -18.66 1.34 3.10
N GLU A 41 -18.34 2.55 3.58
CA GLU A 41 -18.68 3.83 2.95
C GLU A 41 -17.57 4.32 2.00
N THR A 42 -16.35 3.75 2.05
CA THR A 42 -15.19 4.22 1.25
C THR A 42 -15.38 3.91 -0.23
N ASP A 43 -15.52 4.91 -1.10
CA ASP A 43 -15.67 4.67 -2.54
C ASP A 43 -14.38 4.95 -3.34
N ARG A 44 -13.50 5.79 -2.78
CA ARG A 44 -12.15 6.04 -3.30
C ARG A 44 -11.18 6.26 -2.15
N LEU A 45 -9.96 5.77 -2.33
CA LEU A 45 -8.85 5.95 -1.40
C LEU A 45 -7.64 6.43 -2.19
N GLN A 46 -6.97 7.46 -1.69
CA GLN A 46 -5.69 7.95 -2.20
C GLN A 46 -4.61 7.84 -1.11
N VAL A 47 -3.41 7.45 -1.52
CA VAL A 47 -2.23 7.27 -0.68
C VAL A 47 -1.08 8.12 -1.20
N ASP A 48 -0.83 9.24 -0.55
CA ASP A 48 0.28 10.12 -0.89
C ASP A 48 1.57 9.63 -0.20
N VAL A 49 2.60 9.36 -1.01
CA VAL A 49 3.89 8.83 -0.55
C VAL A 49 4.92 9.96 -0.54
N TYR A 50 5.56 10.22 0.61
CA TYR A 50 6.52 11.31 0.80
C TYR A 50 7.87 10.86 1.37
N GLY A 51 8.85 11.75 1.29
CA GLY A 51 10.14 11.61 1.97
C GLY A 51 10.99 10.50 1.38
N SER A 52 11.76 9.79 2.22
CA SER A 52 12.65 8.74 1.72
C SER A 52 11.91 7.59 1.01
N LEU A 53 10.64 7.33 1.38
CA LEU A 53 9.79 6.35 0.70
C LEU A 53 9.54 6.72 -0.77
N ALA A 54 9.34 8.02 -1.03
CA ALA A 54 9.13 8.50 -2.39
C ALA A 54 10.44 8.48 -3.19
N LEU A 55 11.57 8.78 -2.55
CA LEU A 55 12.89 8.91 -3.20
C LEU A 55 13.43 7.60 -3.78
N THR A 56 13.06 6.44 -3.22
CA THR A 56 13.38 5.17 -3.86
C THR A 56 12.62 4.98 -5.16
N GLY A 57 11.56 5.73 -5.42
CA GLY A 57 10.79 5.69 -6.65
C GLY A 57 9.80 4.53 -6.71
N ARG A 58 8.78 4.70 -7.54
CA ARG A 58 7.76 3.68 -7.86
C ARG A 58 8.42 2.44 -8.47
N GLY A 59 7.92 1.25 -8.15
CA GLY A 59 8.48 -0.03 -8.62
C GLY A 59 9.61 -0.61 -7.74
N HIS A 60 9.99 0.06 -6.64
CA HIS A 60 10.92 -0.45 -5.63
C HIS A 60 10.19 -0.85 -4.35
N SER A 61 9.19 -1.73 -4.48
CA SER A 61 8.53 -2.43 -3.37
C SER A 61 7.56 -1.64 -2.50
N THR A 62 7.71 -0.31 -2.38
CA THR A 62 6.88 0.50 -1.48
C THR A 62 5.43 0.55 -1.95
N ASP A 63 5.20 0.73 -3.25
CA ASP A 63 3.88 0.70 -3.87
C ASP A 63 3.19 -0.66 -3.67
N ILE A 64 3.91 -1.74 -3.95
CA ILE A 64 3.42 -3.11 -3.75
C ILE A 64 3.07 -3.35 -2.28
N ALA A 65 3.96 -2.96 -1.36
CA ALA A 65 3.74 -3.08 0.08
C ALA A 65 2.48 -2.34 0.54
N ILE A 66 2.25 -1.11 0.05
CA ILE A 66 1.04 -0.34 0.35
C ILE A 66 -0.20 -1.07 -0.15
N ILE A 67 -0.21 -1.54 -1.41
CA ILE A 67 -1.36 -2.28 -1.98
C ILE A 67 -1.67 -3.52 -1.14
N MET A 68 -0.68 -4.35 -0.84
CA MET A 68 -0.89 -5.57 -0.06
C MET A 68 -1.38 -5.25 1.37
N GLY A 69 -0.86 -4.19 1.99
CA GLY A 69 -1.33 -3.70 3.28
C GLY A 69 -2.79 -3.26 3.24
N LEU A 70 -3.19 -2.52 2.20
CA LEU A 70 -4.57 -2.08 1.99
C LEU A 70 -5.55 -3.24 1.72
N MET A 71 -5.06 -4.34 1.14
CA MET A 71 -5.82 -5.58 1.00
C MET A 71 -5.90 -6.37 2.32
N GLY A 72 -5.27 -5.88 3.39
CA GLY A 72 -5.34 -6.44 4.74
C GLY A 72 -4.23 -7.45 5.08
N TYR A 73 -3.25 -7.63 4.19
CA TYR A 73 -2.15 -8.56 4.38
C TYR A 73 -0.98 -7.95 5.17
N LEU A 74 -0.19 -8.84 5.75
CA LEU A 74 1.11 -8.60 6.38
C LEU A 74 2.17 -9.44 5.65
N PRO A 75 3.47 -9.13 5.83
CA PRO A 75 4.54 -9.88 5.15
C PRO A 75 4.55 -11.38 5.47
N ASP A 76 3.99 -11.79 6.61
CA ASP A 76 3.94 -13.18 7.08
C ASP A 76 2.73 -13.98 6.57
N ASN A 77 1.72 -13.31 6.02
CA ASN A 77 0.47 -13.96 5.59
C ASN A 77 0.07 -13.67 4.12
N VAL A 78 0.88 -12.88 3.40
CA VAL A 78 0.69 -12.61 1.99
C VAL A 78 1.11 -13.81 1.14
N ASP A 79 0.27 -14.19 0.18
CA ASP A 79 0.65 -15.13 -0.86
C ASP A 79 1.54 -14.44 -1.90
N ILE A 80 2.84 -14.69 -1.81
CA ILE A 80 3.88 -14.04 -2.64
C ILE A 80 3.65 -14.32 -4.13
N GLU A 81 3.12 -15.50 -4.48
CA GLU A 81 2.92 -15.90 -5.88
C GLU A 81 1.81 -15.09 -6.55
N ARG A 82 0.86 -14.55 -5.77
CA ARG A 82 -0.27 -13.76 -6.28
C ARG A 82 0.06 -12.28 -6.45
N ILE A 83 1.15 -11.78 -5.85
CA ILE A 83 1.46 -10.34 -5.78
C ILE A 83 1.52 -9.72 -7.19
N ASP A 84 2.26 -10.34 -8.10
CA ASP A 84 2.44 -9.80 -9.46
C ASP A 84 1.12 -9.74 -10.24
N THR A 85 0.28 -10.77 -10.12
CA THR A 85 -1.05 -10.80 -10.72
C THR A 85 -1.93 -9.70 -10.16
N VAL A 86 -2.01 -9.59 -8.83
CA VAL A 86 -2.83 -8.58 -8.16
C VAL A 86 -2.40 -7.17 -8.56
N VAL A 87 -1.11 -6.87 -8.53
CA VAL A 87 -0.60 -5.53 -8.88
C VAL A 87 -0.87 -5.22 -10.36
N SER A 88 -0.75 -6.22 -11.23
CA SER A 88 -1.08 -6.07 -12.66
C SER A 88 -2.57 -5.80 -12.87
N ASP A 89 -3.42 -6.53 -12.15
CA ASP A 89 -4.87 -6.36 -12.20
C ASP A 89 -5.30 -4.97 -11.71
N VAL A 90 -4.72 -4.48 -10.61
CA VAL A 90 -4.99 -3.13 -10.10
C VAL A 90 -4.59 -2.07 -11.12
N LYS A 91 -3.44 -2.23 -11.77
CA LYS A 91 -2.96 -1.30 -12.83
C LYS A 91 -3.86 -1.34 -14.07
N GLN A 92 -4.34 -2.51 -14.46
CA GLN A 92 -5.13 -2.70 -15.67
C GLN A 92 -6.59 -2.30 -15.48
N HIS A 93 -7.19 -2.66 -14.36
CA HIS A 93 -8.63 -2.51 -14.12
C HIS A 93 -8.99 -1.30 -13.27
N GLN A 94 -7.98 -0.60 -12.70
CA GLN A 94 -8.16 0.59 -11.86
C GLN A 94 -9.14 0.36 -10.71
N ASN A 95 -9.05 -0.83 -10.09
CA ASN A 95 -9.82 -1.19 -8.91
C ASN A 95 -8.92 -1.86 -7.88
N LEU A 96 -9.33 -1.78 -6.62
CA LEU A 96 -8.62 -2.40 -5.51
C LEU A 96 -9.61 -3.00 -4.52
N CYS A 97 -9.41 -4.27 -4.16
CA CYS A 97 -10.16 -4.95 -3.12
C CYS A 97 -9.55 -4.64 -1.75
N LEU A 98 -10.12 -3.68 -1.02
CA LEU A 98 -9.71 -3.37 0.34
C LEU A 98 -10.12 -4.50 1.29
N ALA A 99 -9.27 -4.77 2.29
CA ALA A 99 -9.51 -5.78 3.32
C ALA A 99 -9.81 -7.20 2.79
N GLU A 100 -9.35 -7.58 1.60
CA GLU A 100 -9.50 -8.93 1.03
C GLU A 100 -9.13 -10.07 2.01
N ALA A 101 -8.11 -9.87 2.85
CA ALA A 101 -7.69 -10.85 3.85
C ALA A 101 -8.75 -11.16 4.94
N ARG A 102 -9.81 -10.35 5.03
CA ARG A 102 -11.00 -10.54 5.89
C ARG A 102 -12.26 -10.43 5.03
N PRO A 103 -12.71 -11.53 4.39
CA PRO A 103 -13.77 -11.50 3.39
C PRO A 103 -15.08 -10.85 3.85
N GLU A 104 -15.39 -10.91 5.15
CA GLU A 104 -16.55 -10.27 5.76
C GLU A 104 -16.53 -8.73 5.72
N HIS A 105 -15.35 -8.13 5.53
CA HIS A 105 -15.13 -6.69 5.43
C HIS A 105 -14.66 -6.25 4.04
N ALA A 106 -14.43 -7.18 3.12
CA ALA A 106 -13.85 -6.88 1.83
C ALA A 106 -14.71 -5.88 1.03
N LYS A 107 -14.08 -4.83 0.48
CA LYS A 107 -14.75 -3.83 -0.36
C LYS A 107 -13.89 -3.48 -1.56
N THR A 108 -14.43 -3.69 -2.75
CA THR A 108 -13.81 -3.20 -3.99
C THR A 108 -14.13 -1.73 -4.19
N ILE A 109 -13.09 -0.93 -4.43
CA ILE A 109 -13.18 0.50 -4.74
C ILE A 109 -12.56 0.81 -6.10
N THR A 110 -12.90 1.96 -6.66
CA THR A 110 -12.14 2.53 -7.78
C THR A 110 -10.79 3.01 -7.24
N PHE A 111 -9.72 2.56 -7.87
CA PHE A 111 -8.35 2.89 -7.47
C PHE A 111 -7.43 2.91 -8.70
N ASP A 112 -7.07 4.10 -9.16
CA ASP A 112 -6.04 4.27 -10.18
C ASP A 112 -4.66 4.16 -9.55
N PHE A 113 -3.91 3.11 -9.89
CA PHE A 113 -2.58 2.85 -9.33
C PHE A 113 -1.62 4.05 -9.38
N PHE A 114 -1.71 4.89 -10.42
CA PHE A 114 -0.83 6.04 -10.59
C PHE A 114 -1.41 7.31 -9.96
N ALA A 115 -2.68 7.60 -10.21
CA ALA A 115 -3.32 8.83 -9.77
C ALA A 115 -3.70 8.81 -8.28
N ASP A 116 -4.08 7.65 -7.75
CA ASP A 116 -4.46 7.46 -6.34
C ASP A 116 -3.28 7.05 -5.45
N MET A 117 -2.09 6.89 -6.02
CA MET A 117 -0.85 6.71 -5.25
C MET A 117 0.26 7.64 -5.74
N PRO A 118 0.12 8.97 -5.59
CA PRO A 118 1.15 9.90 -6.03
C PRO A 118 2.40 9.78 -5.14
N PHE A 119 3.56 9.68 -5.79
CA PHE A 119 4.87 9.77 -5.15
C PHE A 119 5.35 11.22 -5.23
N HIS A 120 5.49 11.86 -4.08
CA HIS A 120 5.88 13.25 -3.96
C HIS A 120 7.38 13.36 -3.73
N TYR A 121 8.09 13.79 -4.77
CA TYR A 121 9.55 13.93 -4.77
C TYR A 121 10.03 15.29 -4.25
N ASP A 122 9.12 16.22 -4.00
CA ASP A 122 9.45 17.53 -3.46
C ASP A 122 9.97 17.40 -2.03
N PHE A 123 11.10 18.07 -1.76
CA PHE A 123 11.71 18.06 -0.44
C PHE A 123 10.79 18.79 0.56
N LEU A 124 10.24 18.04 1.52
CA LEU A 124 9.78 18.62 2.78
C LEU A 124 10.97 19.39 3.42
N PRO A 125 10.73 20.51 4.13
CA PRO A 125 11.79 21.30 4.75
C PRO A 125 12.79 20.40 5.51
N ARG A 126 14.10 20.72 5.40
CA ARG A 126 15.30 19.89 5.70
C ARG A 126 15.35 19.14 7.05
N HIS A 127 14.37 19.31 7.93
CA HIS A 127 14.25 18.64 9.23
C HIS A 127 13.31 17.41 9.23
N VAL A 128 12.68 17.04 8.11
CA VAL A 128 11.75 15.89 8.05
C VAL A 128 12.13 14.92 6.93
N TRP A 129 13.28 14.25 7.06
CA TRP A 129 13.59 13.03 6.29
C TRP A 129 12.77 11.81 6.76
N ARG A 130 11.58 12.04 7.32
CA ARG A 130 10.75 10.95 7.86
C ARG A 130 9.90 10.37 6.74
N GLN A 131 9.89 9.05 6.69
CA GLN A 131 8.93 8.27 5.89
C GLN A 131 7.52 8.69 6.30
N LYS A 132 6.69 9.07 5.32
CA LYS A 132 5.32 9.50 5.57
C LYS A 132 4.41 8.99 4.48
N LEU A 133 3.33 8.35 4.90
CA LEU A 133 2.14 8.09 4.10
C LEU A 133 1.03 9.02 4.58
N GLN A 134 0.25 9.54 3.66
CA GLN A 134 -0.96 10.31 3.97
C GLN A 134 -2.13 9.72 3.20
N TRP A 135 -3.24 9.54 3.90
CA TRP A 135 -4.43 8.88 3.37
C TRP A 135 -5.52 9.92 3.15
N ASN A 136 -6.10 9.93 1.95
CA ASN A 136 -7.24 10.78 1.60
C ASN A 136 -8.39 9.86 1.17
N ILE A 137 -9.58 10.01 1.79
CA ILE A 137 -10.74 9.18 1.49
C ILE A 137 -11.87 10.05 0.96
N THR A 138 -12.54 9.54 -0.07
CA THR A 138 -13.81 10.09 -0.54
C THR A 138 -14.93 9.10 -0.25
N TRP A 139 -15.99 9.61 0.37
CA TRP A 139 -17.26 8.94 0.60
C TRP A 139 -18.26 9.40 -0.47
N GLY A 140 -19.11 8.50 -0.97
CA GLY A 140 -20.25 8.83 -1.83
C GLY A 140 -21.50 9.26 -1.07
#